data_AF-A0AAD7PLI6-F1
#
_entry.id   AF-A0AAD7PLI6-F1
#
_cell.length_a   1.000
_cell.length_b   1.000
_cell.length_c   1.000
_cell.angle_alpha   90.00
_cell.angle_beta   90.00
_cell.angle_gamma   90.00
#
_symmetry.space_group_name_H-M   'P 1'
#
loop_
_entity.id
_entity.type
_entity.pdbx_description
1 polymer ?
#
loop_
_entity_poly.entity_id
_entity_poly.type
_entity_poly.pdbx_seq_one_letter_code
_entity_poly.pdbx_strand_id
1 'polypeptide(L)'
;MGSYSRSKQNHSFNFLETLEIRNCDSLCVLSLDLFPKLVRLELEDCRNFESLSVSSEPYSERQQYLITSLIKLQVWECLKFESFSLLVEGGSSLNLNAPNLKDLGFYHLENLKSLPEDMHILLPSLRHLWLYDCPQLESFPIGGLPSNLVHLSIEMCPKLVGESFLEERLLPTNLECLYLHGYQNLKTINYKGLLHLQSLRRVTIDNCLSFSFKCLPEESLPRSISELQIGTTVQCFCSVARGK
;
A
#
# COMPACT_ATOMS: atom_id res chain seq x y z
N MET A 1 23.37 44.39 -19.35
CA MET A 1 23.40 43.17 -18.52
C MET A 1 21.96 42.68 -18.38
N GLY A 2 21.58 41.69 -19.17
CA GLY A 2 20.21 41.18 -19.23
C GLY A 2 19.95 40.22 -18.08
N SER A 3 18.97 40.51 -17.23
CA SER A 3 18.38 39.58 -16.30
C SER A 3 17.29 38.80 -17.04
N TYR A 4 17.60 37.58 -17.47
CA TYR A 4 16.58 36.62 -17.91
C TYR A 4 15.78 36.16 -16.70
N SER A 5 14.66 36.84 -16.41
CA SER A 5 13.57 36.26 -15.64
C SER A 5 12.89 35.20 -16.52
N ARG A 6 13.35 33.95 -16.39
CA ARG A 6 12.65 32.81 -17.00
C ARG A 6 11.38 32.59 -16.17
N SER A 7 10.28 33.20 -16.58
CA SER A 7 8.95 32.79 -16.11
C SER A 7 8.75 31.33 -16.52
N LYS A 8 8.82 30.41 -15.54
CA LYS A 8 8.32 29.04 -15.75
C LYS A 8 6.81 29.17 -15.98
N GLN A 9 6.38 29.15 -17.23
CA GLN A 9 4.99 28.85 -17.53
C GLN A 9 4.75 27.41 -17.10
N ASN A 10 4.18 27.23 -15.90
CA ASN A 10 3.67 25.92 -15.49
C ASN A 10 2.40 25.67 -16.30
N HIS A 11 2.54 24.94 -17.41
CA HIS A 11 1.40 24.41 -18.14
C HIS A 11 0.73 23.35 -17.26
N SER A 12 -0.34 23.74 -16.57
CA SER A 12 -1.21 22.81 -15.86
C SER A 12 -2.16 22.11 -16.84
N PHE A 13 -2.20 20.79 -16.77
CA PHE A 13 -3.06 19.91 -17.57
C PHE A 13 -4.43 19.76 -16.89
N ASN A 14 -5.23 20.83 -16.96
CA ASN A 14 -6.52 20.97 -16.27
C ASN A 14 -7.65 20.01 -16.72
N PHE A 15 -7.37 19.11 -17.65
CA PHE A 15 -8.33 18.15 -18.21
C PHE A 15 -7.83 16.70 -18.13
N LEU A 16 -6.57 16.49 -17.72
CA LEU A 16 -6.01 15.15 -17.69
C LEU A 16 -6.52 14.41 -16.46
N GLU A 17 -7.31 13.36 -16.70
CA GLU A 17 -7.87 12.50 -15.64
C GLU A 17 -7.08 11.20 -15.48
N THR A 18 -6.38 10.75 -16.51
CA THR A 18 -5.54 9.55 -16.46
C THR A 18 -4.16 9.87 -16.99
N LEU A 19 -3.14 9.55 -16.19
CA LEU A 19 -1.74 9.66 -16.55
C LEU A 19 -1.10 8.29 -16.36
N GLU A 20 -0.54 7.80 -17.44
CA GLU A 20 0.16 6.52 -17.49
C GLU A 20 1.54 6.78 -18.08
N ILE A 21 2.59 6.43 -17.34
CA ILE A 21 3.97 6.60 -17.76
C ILE A 21 4.64 5.23 -17.69
N ARG A 22 5.08 4.72 -18.84
CA ARG A 22 5.79 3.45 -18.95
C ARG A 22 7.19 3.67 -19.50
N ASN A 23 8.17 2.90 -19.02
CA ASN A 23 9.53 2.84 -19.57
C ASN A 23 10.20 4.23 -19.67
N CYS A 24 9.98 5.10 -18.69
CA CYS A 24 10.45 6.49 -18.72
C CYS A 24 11.63 6.72 -17.78
N ASP A 25 12.83 6.34 -18.22
CA ASP A 25 14.05 6.50 -17.43
C ASP A 25 14.48 7.96 -17.23
N SER A 26 13.89 8.92 -17.96
CA SER A 26 14.15 10.35 -17.73
C SER A 26 13.31 10.95 -16.61
N LEU A 27 12.28 10.23 -16.14
CA LEU A 27 11.42 10.69 -15.06
C LEU A 27 12.09 10.41 -13.71
N CYS A 28 12.52 11.46 -13.02
CA CYS A 28 12.98 11.36 -11.63
C CYS A 28 11.87 11.75 -10.63
N VAL A 29 11.17 12.84 -10.92
CA VAL A 29 10.15 13.42 -10.04
C VAL A 29 8.92 13.80 -10.86
N LEU A 30 7.73 13.49 -10.34
CA LEU A 30 6.46 13.86 -10.97
C LEU A 30 5.68 14.84 -10.10
N SER A 31 5.47 16.06 -10.58
CA SER A 31 4.71 17.08 -9.86
C SER A 31 3.21 16.92 -10.07
N LEU A 32 2.46 16.72 -8.98
CA LEU A 32 1.01 16.52 -9.03
C LEU A 32 0.22 17.83 -9.28
N ASP A 33 0.82 19.00 -9.01
CA ASP A 33 0.20 20.30 -9.31
C ASP A 33 -0.07 20.52 -10.80
N LEU A 34 0.68 19.82 -11.65
CA LEU A 34 0.48 19.85 -13.09
C LEU A 34 -0.83 19.16 -13.50
N PHE A 35 -1.44 18.35 -12.64
CA PHE A 35 -2.58 17.51 -12.97
C PHE A 35 -3.71 17.61 -11.92
N PRO A 36 -4.35 18.78 -11.78
CA PRO A 36 -5.33 19.01 -10.70
C PRO A 36 -6.57 18.11 -10.78
N LYS A 37 -6.90 17.58 -11.97
CA LYS A 37 -8.03 16.66 -12.19
C LYS A 37 -7.62 15.19 -12.31
N LEU A 38 -6.39 14.84 -11.95
CA LEU A 38 -5.90 13.48 -12.13
C LEU A 38 -6.65 12.49 -11.23
N VAL A 39 -7.36 11.57 -11.86
CA VAL A 39 -8.13 10.50 -11.21
C VAL A 39 -7.29 9.23 -11.07
N ARG A 40 -6.45 8.95 -12.06
CA ARG A 40 -5.64 7.73 -12.14
C ARG A 40 -4.20 8.06 -12.50
N LEU A 41 -3.28 7.59 -11.67
CA LEU A 41 -1.85 7.65 -11.94
C LEU A 41 -1.28 6.23 -11.95
N GLU A 42 -0.64 5.87 -13.06
CA GLU A 42 0.06 4.60 -13.22
C GLU A 42 1.48 4.87 -13.71
N LEU A 43 2.46 4.33 -12.99
CA LEU A 43 3.89 4.41 -13.30
C LEU A 43 4.42 2.99 -13.44
N GLU A 44 5.10 2.70 -14.55
CA GLU A 44 5.62 1.36 -14.86
C GLU A 44 7.04 1.46 -15.43
N ASP A 45 7.95 0.67 -14.90
CA ASP A 45 9.36 0.57 -15.34
C ASP A 45 10.02 1.95 -15.57
N CYS A 46 9.82 2.87 -14.62
CA CYS A 46 10.49 4.16 -14.61
C CYS A 46 11.70 4.08 -13.67
N ARG A 47 12.84 3.58 -14.16
CA ARG A 47 13.95 3.14 -13.30
C ARG A 47 14.64 4.25 -12.51
N ASN A 48 14.51 5.50 -12.95
CA ASN A 48 15.03 6.66 -12.22
C ASN A 48 13.97 7.38 -11.39
N PHE A 49 12.72 6.91 -11.36
CA PHE A 49 11.66 7.56 -10.61
C PHE A 49 11.88 7.40 -9.11
N GLU A 50 12.00 8.54 -8.43
CA GLU A 50 12.30 8.63 -7.01
C GLU A 50 11.06 9.01 -6.20
N SER A 51 10.29 10.01 -6.66
CA SER A 51 9.18 10.53 -5.85
C SER A 51 8.14 11.35 -6.62
N LEU A 52 6.98 11.55 -5.98
CA LEU A 52 5.98 12.52 -6.35
C LEU A 52 6.33 13.88 -5.70
N SER A 53 5.95 14.99 -6.32
CA SER A 53 6.22 16.33 -5.76
C SER A 53 5.06 17.30 -5.87
N VAL A 54 5.17 18.36 -5.07
CA VAL A 54 4.29 19.52 -5.07
C VAL A 54 5.13 20.80 -4.97
N SER A 55 4.68 21.86 -5.62
CA SER A 55 5.40 23.09 -5.88
C SER A 55 5.28 24.14 -4.77
N SER A 56 4.39 23.96 -3.80
CA SER A 56 4.25 24.91 -2.67
C SER A 56 4.04 24.18 -1.35
N GLU A 57 4.85 24.54 -0.35
CA GLU A 57 4.55 24.21 1.05
C GLU A 57 3.22 24.88 1.43
N PRO A 58 2.36 24.21 2.20
CA PRO A 58 1.20 24.87 2.76
C PRO A 58 1.67 26.05 3.58
N TYR A 59 1.14 27.25 3.29
CA TYR A 59 1.49 28.52 3.93
C TYR A 59 1.25 28.55 5.45
N SER A 60 0.79 27.45 6.05
CA SER A 60 0.52 27.31 7.48
C SER A 60 0.61 25.84 7.89
N GLU A 61 1.15 25.55 9.08
CA GLU A 61 1.23 24.21 9.70
C GLU A 61 -0.11 23.46 9.80
N ARG A 62 -1.24 24.15 9.61
CA ARG A 62 -2.60 23.59 9.67
C ARG A 62 -3.19 23.19 8.32
N GLN A 63 -2.62 23.62 7.21
CA GLN A 63 -3.12 23.25 5.88
C GLN A 63 -2.40 21.99 5.41
N GLN A 64 -3.08 20.86 5.43
CA GLN A 64 -2.57 19.66 4.77
C GLN A 64 -2.81 19.81 3.26
N TYR A 65 -1.80 19.48 2.47
CA TYR A 65 -1.93 19.44 1.03
C TYR A 65 -2.77 18.22 0.64
N LEU A 66 -3.98 18.46 0.12
CA LEU A 66 -5.00 17.44 -0.14
C LEU A 66 -5.10 17.12 -1.63
N ILE A 67 -4.73 15.90 -2.02
CA ILE A 67 -4.96 15.36 -3.37
C ILE A 67 -6.35 14.72 -3.42
N THR A 68 -7.37 15.53 -3.71
CA THR A 68 -8.77 15.09 -3.69
C THR A 68 -9.24 14.44 -5.00
N SER A 69 -8.54 14.65 -6.12
CA SER A 69 -8.93 14.10 -7.43
C SER A 69 -8.54 12.64 -7.60
N LEU A 70 -7.43 12.21 -6.98
CA LEU A 70 -6.85 10.90 -7.21
C LEU A 70 -7.69 9.78 -6.57
N ILE A 71 -8.05 8.80 -7.37
CA ILE A 71 -8.81 7.60 -6.98
C ILE A 71 -7.94 6.35 -7.05
N LYS A 72 -7.01 6.29 -8.01
CA LYS A 72 -6.14 5.13 -8.24
C LYS A 72 -4.68 5.55 -8.41
N LEU A 73 -3.80 4.89 -7.67
CA LEU A 73 -2.34 5.03 -7.78
C LEU A 73 -1.71 3.64 -7.86
N GLN A 74 -0.98 3.38 -8.94
CA GLN A 74 -0.19 2.16 -9.08
C GLN A 74 1.23 2.48 -9.52
N VAL A 75 2.21 1.85 -8.86
CA VAL A 75 3.63 1.99 -9.18
C VAL A 75 4.20 0.59 -9.36
N TRP A 76 4.74 0.33 -10.55
CA TRP A 76 5.30 -0.95 -10.97
C TRP A 76 6.76 -0.75 -11.37
N GLU A 77 7.65 -1.61 -10.87
CA GLU A 77 9.05 -1.71 -11.33
C GLU A 77 9.83 -0.38 -11.28
N CYS A 78 9.42 0.55 -10.41
CA CYS A 78 10.12 1.82 -10.21
C CYS A 78 11.18 1.66 -9.11
N LEU A 79 12.33 1.11 -9.50
CA LEU A 79 13.33 0.58 -8.57
C LEU A 79 13.88 1.60 -7.57
N LYS A 80 13.91 2.90 -7.89
CA LYS A 80 14.40 3.97 -6.99
C LYS A 80 13.32 4.57 -6.08
N PHE A 81 12.08 4.13 -6.17
CA PHE A 81 11.01 4.66 -5.33
C PHE A 81 11.17 4.18 -3.88
N GLU A 82 11.49 5.09 -2.96
CA GLU A 82 11.79 4.74 -1.56
C GLU A 82 10.62 4.93 -0.59
N SER A 83 9.76 5.93 -0.82
CA SER A 83 8.74 6.32 0.15
C SER A 83 7.46 6.88 -0.48
N PHE A 84 6.36 6.65 0.22
CA PHE A 84 5.08 7.29 -0.05
C PHE A 84 5.02 8.69 0.57
N SER A 85 5.86 9.58 0.08
CA SER A 85 5.89 10.98 0.48
C SER A 85 5.97 11.89 -0.74
N LEU A 86 5.53 13.13 -0.55
CA LEU A 86 5.65 14.21 -1.51
C LEU A 86 6.90 15.02 -1.19
N LEU A 87 7.78 15.16 -2.17
CA LEU A 87 8.84 16.16 -2.12
C LEU A 87 8.24 17.55 -2.33
N VAL A 88 8.60 18.49 -1.47
CA VAL A 88 8.20 19.89 -1.62
C VAL A 88 9.39 20.73 -2.09
N GLU A 89 9.11 21.74 -2.93
CA GLU A 89 10.12 22.74 -3.28
C GLU A 89 10.71 23.38 -2.01
N GLY A 90 12.00 23.15 -1.76
CA GLY A 90 12.66 23.49 -0.48
C GLY A 90 13.35 22.29 0.19
N GLY A 91 13.07 21.07 -0.27
CA GLY A 91 13.73 19.84 0.20
C GLY A 91 13.02 19.14 1.36
N SER A 92 11.91 19.70 1.84
CA SER A 92 11.03 19.08 2.82
C SER A 92 10.27 17.90 2.22
N SER A 93 9.91 16.92 3.07
CA SER A 93 9.05 15.79 2.72
C SER A 93 7.74 15.87 3.49
N LEU A 94 6.61 15.71 2.80
CA LEU A 94 5.27 15.70 3.38
C LEU A 94 4.57 14.37 3.05
N ASN A 95 3.72 13.88 3.96
CA ASN A 95 2.86 12.74 3.64
C ASN A 95 1.85 13.09 2.54
N LEU A 96 1.65 12.17 1.59
CA LEU A 96 0.58 12.28 0.61
C LEU A 96 -0.78 12.08 1.29
N ASN A 97 -1.56 13.15 1.45
CA ASN A 97 -2.95 13.08 1.89
C ASN A 97 -3.88 13.02 0.67
N ALA A 98 -4.45 11.84 0.41
CA ALA A 98 -5.31 11.59 -0.73
C ALA A 98 -6.64 10.98 -0.25
N PRO A 99 -7.59 11.83 0.23
CA PRO A 99 -8.76 11.36 0.96
C PRO A 99 -9.74 10.55 0.12
N ASN A 100 -9.67 10.64 -1.21
CA ASN A 100 -10.54 9.92 -2.15
C ASN A 100 -9.85 8.73 -2.83
N LEU A 101 -8.60 8.44 -2.48
CA LEU A 101 -7.86 7.31 -3.03
C LEU A 101 -8.54 6.01 -2.58
N LYS A 102 -8.91 5.16 -3.54
CA LYS A 102 -9.58 3.87 -3.31
C LYS A 102 -8.66 2.69 -3.58
N ASP A 103 -7.78 2.85 -4.56
CA ASP A 103 -6.95 1.77 -5.10
C ASP A 103 -5.48 2.18 -5.03
N LEU A 104 -4.70 1.49 -4.20
CA LEU A 104 -3.27 1.71 -4.05
C LEU A 104 -2.51 0.41 -4.29
N GLY A 105 -1.56 0.41 -5.23
CA GLY A 105 -0.76 -0.76 -5.55
C GLY A 105 0.72 -0.45 -5.74
N PHE A 106 1.57 -1.24 -5.11
CA PHE A 106 3.02 -1.22 -5.29
C PHE A 106 3.50 -2.60 -5.70
N TYR A 107 4.26 -2.65 -6.80
CA TYR A 107 4.67 -3.89 -7.44
C TYR A 107 6.14 -3.82 -7.82
N HIS A 108 6.93 -4.79 -7.37
CA HIS A 108 8.38 -4.88 -7.66
C HIS A 108 9.15 -3.61 -7.25
N LEU A 109 8.89 -3.09 -6.04
CA LEU A 109 9.58 -1.89 -5.53
C LEU A 109 10.73 -2.29 -4.60
N GLU A 110 11.93 -2.37 -5.17
CA GLU A 110 13.13 -2.83 -4.48
C GLU A 110 13.58 -1.95 -3.31
N ASN A 111 13.29 -0.64 -3.32
CA ASN A 111 13.74 0.29 -2.29
C ASN A 111 12.62 0.80 -1.37
N LEU A 112 11.39 0.35 -1.53
CA LEU A 112 10.28 0.74 -0.65
C LEU A 112 10.50 0.17 0.75
N LYS A 113 10.76 1.03 1.74
CA LYS A 113 11.08 0.63 3.12
C LYS A 113 9.88 0.65 4.06
N SER A 114 8.95 1.58 3.86
CA SER A 114 7.82 1.80 4.75
C SER A 114 6.60 2.39 4.04
N LEU A 115 5.44 2.17 4.65
CA LEU A 115 4.19 2.87 4.33
C LEU A 115 3.99 4.05 5.30
N PRO A 116 3.11 5.02 5.01
CA PRO A 116 2.84 6.15 5.90
C PRO A 116 2.22 5.72 7.23
N GLU A 117 2.79 6.13 8.36
CA GLU A 117 2.31 5.77 9.72
C GLU A 117 0.84 6.13 9.98
N ASP A 118 0.38 7.26 9.45
CA ASP A 118 -0.99 7.76 9.62
C ASP A 118 -1.92 7.39 8.46
N MET A 119 -1.71 6.23 7.83
CA MET A 119 -2.48 5.84 6.63
C MET A 119 -4.00 5.90 6.84
N HIS A 120 -4.48 5.52 8.02
CA HIS A 120 -5.89 5.59 8.41
C HIS A 120 -6.48 7.03 8.39
N ILE A 121 -5.65 8.06 8.57
CA ILE A 121 -6.03 9.48 8.48
C ILE A 121 -5.81 10.01 7.06
N LEU A 122 -4.72 9.61 6.41
CA LEU A 122 -4.28 10.13 5.11
C LEU A 122 -5.08 9.56 3.93
N LEU A 123 -5.53 8.31 4.04
CA LEU A 123 -6.21 7.55 2.99
C LEU A 123 -7.53 6.93 3.49
N PRO A 124 -8.47 7.71 4.08
CA PRO A 124 -9.68 7.20 4.71
C PRO A 124 -10.60 6.43 3.76
N SER A 125 -10.56 6.71 2.45
CA SER A 125 -11.40 6.03 1.44
C SER A 125 -10.76 4.79 0.82
N LEU A 126 -9.56 4.39 1.26
CA LEU A 126 -8.83 3.28 0.66
C LEU A 126 -9.60 1.98 0.82
N ARG A 127 -9.84 1.30 -0.29
CA ARG A 127 -10.60 0.04 -0.36
C ARG A 127 -9.73 -1.15 -0.72
N HIS A 128 -8.72 -0.93 -1.56
CA HIS A 128 -7.85 -2.00 -2.03
C HIS A 128 -6.39 -1.58 -1.91
N LEU A 129 -5.61 -2.42 -1.24
CA LEU A 129 -4.16 -2.28 -1.08
C LEU A 129 -3.47 -3.54 -1.61
N TRP A 130 -2.58 -3.36 -2.58
CA TRP A 130 -1.75 -4.43 -3.13
C TRP A 130 -0.27 -4.11 -2.93
N LEU A 131 0.44 -5.07 -2.35
CA LEU A 131 1.89 -5.02 -2.16
C LEU A 131 2.46 -6.31 -2.73
N TYR A 132 3.13 -6.22 -3.86
CA TYR A 132 3.72 -7.35 -4.57
C TYR A 132 5.22 -7.14 -4.70
N ASP A 133 6.01 -8.10 -4.22
CA ASP A 133 7.47 -8.12 -4.36
C ASP A 133 8.12 -6.79 -3.94
N CYS A 134 7.88 -6.39 -2.69
CA CYS A 134 8.51 -5.23 -2.07
C CYS A 134 9.52 -5.72 -1.00
N PRO A 135 10.74 -6.12 -1.39
CA PRO A 135 11.65 -6.90 -0.54
C PRO A 135 12.22 -6.12 0.65
N GLN A 136 12.24 -4.79 0.59
CA GLN A 136 12.76 -3.92 1.66
C GLN A 136 11.69 -3.42 2.63
N LEU A 137 10.42 -3.76 2.41
CA LEU A 137 9.32 -3.30 3.25
C LEU A 137 9.37 -3.99 4.63
N GLU A 138 9.63 -3.23 5.69
CA GLU A 138 9.92 -3.80 7.02
C GLU A 138 8.70 -3.79 7.97
N SER A 139 7.82 -2.80 7.85
CA SER A 139 6.70 -2.63 8.79
C SER A 139 5.43 -2.07 8.16
N PHE A 140 4.30 -2.35 8.82
CA PHE A 140 3.01 -1.67 8.60
C PHE A 140 2.89 -0.43 9.49
N PRO A 141 1.98 0.51 9.15
CA PRO A 141 1.75 1.68 9.97
C PRO A 141 1.19 1.30 11.34
N ILE A 142 1.83 1.82 12.40
CA ILE A 142 1.47 1.57 13.80
C ILE A 142 0.03 2.03 14.08
N GLY A 143 -0.43 3.10 13.44
CA GLY A 143 -1.80 3.59 13.54
C GLY A 143 -2.87 2.70 12.89
N GLY A 144 -2.47 1.62 12.22
CA GLY A 144 -3.36 0.68 11.54
C GLY A 144 -3.74 1.09 10.12
N LEU A 145 -4.43 0.17 9.45
CA LEU A 145 -4.91 0.36 8.07
C LEU A 145 -6.23 1.15 8.04
N PRO A 146 -6.58 1.80 6.91
CA PRO A 146 -7.85 2.50 6.76
C PRO A 146 -9.07 1.63 7.01
N SER A 147 -10.06 2.15 7.73
CA SER A 147 -11.26 1.40 8.14
C SER A 147 -12.16 0.95 6.98
N ASN A 148 -12.05 1.59 5.81
CA ASN A 148 -12.80 1.23 4.60
C ASN A 148 -12.10 0.17 3.73
N LEU A 149 -10.95 -0.36 4.17
CA LEU A 149 -10.21 -1.36 3.41
C LEU A 149 -11.01 -2.67 3.35
N VAL A 150 -11.26 -3.14 2.12
CA VAL A 150 -12.03 -4.34 1.78
C VAL A 150 -11.10 -5.46 1.30
N HIS A 151 -10.00 -5.10 0.65
CA HIS A 151 -9.05 -6.05 0.09
C HIS A 151 -7.62 -5.67 0.46
N LEU A 152 -6.89 -6.64 1.00
CA LEU A 152 -5.46 -6.54 1.28
C LEU A 152 -4.76 -7.74 0.64
N SER A 153 -3.86 -7.45 -0.31
CA SER A 153 -2.94 -8.46 -0.85
C SER A 153 -1.51 -8.08 -0.51
N ILE A 154 -0.78 -9.03 0.07
CA ILE A 154 0.65 -8.88 0.35
C ILE A 154 1.37 -10.14 -0.07
N GLU A 155 2.31 -9.99 -0.98
CA GLU A 155 2.91 -11.10 -1.70
C GLU A 155 4.40 -10.84 -1.89
N MET A 156 5.24 -11.82 -1.58
CA MET A 156 6.69 -11.73 -1.78
C MET A 156 7.35 -10.52 -1.07
N CYS A 157 6.87 -10.17 0.12
CA CYS A 157 7.46 -9.12 0.97
C CYS A 157 8.23 -9.75 2.15
N PRO A 158 9.42 -10.36 1.94
CA PRO A 158 10.09 -11.20 2.93
C PRO A 158 10.46 -10.47 4.22
N LYS A 159 10.85 -9.19 4.17
CA LYS A 159 11.24 -8.42 5.36
C LYS A 159 10.08 -7.97 6.25
N LEU A 160 8.85 -8.05 5.75
CA LEU A 160 7.70 -7.54 6.46
C LEU A 160 7.39 -8.45 7.67
N VAL A 161 7.62 -7.94 8.86
CA VAL A 161 7.46 -8.71 10.11
C VAL A 161 5.98 -8.95 10.36
N GLY A 162 5.51 -10.17 10.12
CA GLY A 162 4.06 -10.43 10.19
C GLY A 162 3.47 -10.60 11.59
N GLU A 163 4.29 -10.65 12.64
CA GLU A 163 3.83 -10.55 14.03
C GLU A 163 3.10 -9.22 14.26
N SER A 164 3.56 -8.13 13.63
CA SER A 164 3.04 -6.78 13.91
C SER A 164 1.59 -6.55 13.46
N PHE A 165 1.11 -7.18 12.38
CA PHE A 165 -0.23 -6.90 11.85
C PHE A 165 -1.35 -7.80 12.38
N LEU A 166 -1.01 -8.92 13.05
CA LEU A 166 -1.97 -9.88 13.60
C LEU A 166 -2.10 -9.85 15.13
N GLU A 167 -1.25 -9.08 15.81
CA GLU A 167 -1.25 -9.02 17.28
C GLU A 167 -2.26 -8.01 17.85
N GLU A 168 -2.54 -6.90 17.15
CA GLU A 168 -3.31 -5.79 17.74
C GLU A 168 -4.19 -5.02 16.75
N ARG A 169 -5.36 -5.56 16.35
CA ARG A 169 -6.45 -4.80 15.66
C ARG A 169 -6.04 -3.90 14.47
N LEU A 170 -4.86 -4.10 13.88
CA LEU A 170 -4.34 -3.25 12.78
C LEU A 170 -5.09 -3.51 11.47
N LEU A 171 -5.73 -4.68 11.36
CA LEU A 171 -6.63 -5.01 10.27
C LEU A 171 -8.05 -4.49 10.56
N PRO A 172 -8.69 -3.80 9.60
CA PRO A 172 -10.01 -3.20 9.78
C PRO A 172 -11.12 -4.25 9.67
N THR A 173 -12.19 -4.10 10.45
CA THR A 173 -13.31 -5.06 10.52
C THR A 173 -14.10 -5.23 9.22
N ASN A 174 -13.95 -4.28 8.28
CA ASN A 174 -14.59 -4.30 6.97
C ASN A 174 -13.80 -5.11 5.93
N LEU A 175 -12.63 -5.65 6.29
CA LEU A 175 -11.82 -6.45 5.38
C LEU A 175 -12.58 -7.71 4.97
N GLU A 176 -12.81 -7.88 3.67
CA GLU A 176 -13.52 -9.04 3.10
C GLU A 176 -12.55 -10.06 2.50
N CYS A 177 -11.40 -9.60 2.00
CA CYS A 177 -10.40 -10.43 1.34
C CYS A 177 -9.00 -10.15 1.91
N LEU A 178 -8.35 -11.20 2.39
CA LEU A 178 -6.96 -11.19 2.84
C LEU A 178 -6.16 -12.22 2.04
N TYR A 179 -5.15 -11.75 1.32
CA TYR A 179 -4.23 -12.60 0.57
C TYR A 179 -2.80 -12.37 1.08
N LEU A 180 -2.15 -13.43 1.54
CA LEU A 180 -0.80 -13.43 2.07
C LEU A 180 0.01 -14.52 1.36
N HIS A 181 1.08 -14.15 0.66
CA HIS A 181 1.92 -15.10 -0.07
C HIS A 181 3.42 -14.85 0.10
N GLY A 182 4.21 -15.91 0.26
CA GLY A 182 5.67 -15.81 0.19
C GLY A 182 6.36 -15.17 1.40
N TYR A 183 5.71 -15.15 2.57
CA TYR A 183 6.32 -14.60 3.78
C TYR A 183 7.32 -15.58 4.41
N GLN A 184 8.62 -15.29 4.29
CA GLN A 184 9.68 -16.17 4.81
C GLN A 184 10.05 -15.89 6.29
N ASN A 185 9.71 -14.72 6.84
CA ASN A 185 10.06 -14.31 8.21
C ASN A 185 8.88 -14.40 9.20
N LEU A 186 7.75 -14.98 8.78
CA LEU A 186 6.52 -15.02 9.57
C LEU A 186 6.62 -16.09 10.67
N LYS A 187 7.24 -15.76 11.80
CA LYS A 187 7.51 -16.72 12.88
C LYS A 187 6.25 -17.42 13.41
N THR A 188 5.16 -16.69 13.60
CA THR A 188 3.85 -17.22 14.01
C THR A 188 2.71 -16.39 13.40
N ILE A 189 1.75 -17.03 12.73
CA ILE A 189 0.49 -16.37 12.37
C ILE A 189 -0.44 -16.46 13.58
N ASN A 190 -0.69 -15.33 14.25
CA ASN A 190 -1.68 -15.29 15.31
C ASN A 190 -3.08 -15.19 14.71
N TYR A 191 -3.68 -16.32 14.38
CA TYR A 191 -5.03 -16.40 13.82
C TYR A 191 -6.11 -15.82 14.73
N LYS A 192 -5.86 -15.68 16.05
CA LYS A 192 -6.80 -15.00 16.95
C LYS A 192 -7.00 -13.53 16.55
N GLY A 193 -6.00 -12.92 15.91
CA GLY A 193 -6.10 -11.59 15.30
C GLY A 193 -7.04 -11.53 14.08
N LEU A 194 -7.60 -12.64 13.62
CA LEU A 194 -8.63 -12.66 12.57
C LEU A 194 -10.04 -12.72 13.16
N LEU A 195 -10.21 -13.05 14.44
CA LEU A 195 -11.52 -13.27 15.06
C LEU A 195 -12.41 -12.02 15.07
N HIS A 196 -11.81 -10.82 15.07
CA HIS A 196 -12.56 -9.57 15.01
C HIS A 196 -13.02 -9.19 13.61
N LEU A 197 -12.51 -9.84 12.56
CA LEU A 197 -12.79 -9.52 11.17
C LEU A 197 -14.12 -10.15 10.71
N GLN A 198 -15.22 -9.58 11.17
CA GLN A 198 -16.59 -10.09 10.95
C GLN A 198 -17.05 -10.03 9.48
N SER A 199 -16.38 -9.25 8.64
CA SER A 199 -16.68 -9.16 7.20
C SER A 199 -15.82 -10.09 6.36
N LEU A 200 -14.83 -10.76 6.96
CA LEU A 200 -13.83 -11.54 6.23
C LEU A 200 -14.47 -12.76 5.57
N ARG A 201 -14.42 -12.82 4.24
CA ARG A 201 -15.01 -13.89 3.42
C ARG A 201 -13.94 -14.81 2.85
N ARG A 202 -12.86 -14.22 2.34
CA ARG A 202 -11.78 -14.93 1.66
C ARG A 202 -10.46 -14.72 2.40
N VAL A 203 -9.83 -15.82 2.77
CA VAL A 203 -8.46 -15.84 3.28
C VAL A 203 -7.63 -16.78 2.44
N THR A 204 -6.54 -16.29 1.89
CA THR A 204 -5.53 -17.12 1.23
C THR A 204 -4.18 -16.87 1.88
N ILE A 205 -3.56 -17.95 2.35
CA ILE A 205 -2.23 -17.93 2.95
C ILE A 205 -1.42 -19.03 2.25
N ASP A 206 -0.38 -18.66 1.52
CA ASP A 206 0.39 -19.63 0.73
C ASP A 206 1.90 -19.34 0.79
N ASN A 207 2.71 -20.39 0.77
CA ASN A 207 4.18 -20.31 0.76
C ASN A 207 4.75 -19.42 1.89
N CYS A 208 4.11 -19.42 3.06
CA CYS A 208 4.59 -18.72 4.24
C CYS A 208 5.45 -19.69 5.07
N LEU A 209 6.78 -19.63 4.91
CA LEU A 209 7.71 -20.55 5.56
C LEU A 209 7.88 -20.17 7.04
N SER A 210 7.29 -20.94 7.95
CA SER A 210 7.64 -20.86 9.38
C SER A 210 7.78 -22.25 10.00
N PHE A 211 8.84 -22.42 10.80
CA PHE A 211 9.17 -23.67 11.49
C PHE A 211 8.23 -23.99 12.67
N SER A 212 7.21 -23.15 12.95
CA SER A 212 6.39 -23.25 14.18
C SER A 212 4.89 -23.46 13.94
N PHE A 213 4.45 -23.73 12.71
CA PHE A 213 3.04 -23.89 12.37
C PHE A 213 2.39 -25.04 13.16
N LYS A 214 1.67 -24.69 14.23
CA LYS A 214 0.60 -25.53 14.75
C LYS A 214 -0.61 -25.29 13.85
N CYS A 215 -1.23 -26.38 13.39
CA CYS A 215 -2.50 -26.40 12.69
C CYS A 215 -3.45 -25.31 13.22
N LEU A 216 -4.12 -24.59 12.33
CA LEU A 216 -5.20 -23.65 12.68
C LEU A 216 -6.18 -24.34 13.64
N PRO A 217 -6.37 -23.83 14.86
CA PRO A 217 -7.48 -24.29 15.70
C PRO A 217 -8.80 -23.94 14.99
N GLU A 218 -9.78 -24.85 14.95
CA GLU A 218 -11.13 -24.56 14.40
C GLU A 218 -11.75 -23.29 15.01
N GLU A 219 -11.39 -22.95 16.26
CA GLU A 219 -11.87 -21.77 17.00
C GLU A 219 -11.16 -20.45 16.65
N SER A 220 -10.26 -20.44 15.65
CA SER A 220 -9.40 -19.30 15.34
C SER A 220 -9.84 -18.46 14.13
N LEU A 221 -10.93 -18.83 13.47
CA LEU A 221 -11.41 -18.18 12.25
C LEU A 221 -12.79 -17.52 12.47
N PRO A 222 -13.04 -16.31 11.94
CA PRO A 222 -14.35 -15.68 12.02
C PRO A 222 -15.41 -16.48 11.26
N ARG A 223 -16.64 -16.48 11.78
CA ARG A 223 -17.79 -17.22 11.22
C ARG A 223 -18.22 -16.77 9.81
N SER A 224 -17.74 -15.61 9.36
CA SER A 224 -18.07 -15.02 8.05
C SER A 224 -17.29 -15.64 6.88
N ILE A 225 -16.24 -16.43 7.16
CA ILE A 225 -15.38 -16.99 6.11
C ILE A 225 -16.16 -17.99 5.26
N SER A 226 -16.13 -17.76 3.95
CA SER A 226 -16.70 -18.66 2.94
C SER A 226 -15.63 -19.38 2.12
N GLU A 227 -14.42 -18.79 2.04
CA GLU A 227 -13.31 -19.31 1.26
C GLU A 227 -12.02 -19.24 2.07
N LEU A 228 -11.42 -20.39 2.34
CA LEU A 228 -10.13 -20.51 3.01
C LEU A 228 -9.21 -21.36 2.14
N GLN A 229 -8.10 -20.77 1.71
CA GLN A 229 -7.04 -21.47 0.98
C GLN A 229 -5.74 -21.37 1.77
N ILE A 230 -5.15 -22.53 2.06
CA ILE A 230 -3.86 -22.62 2.73
C ILE A 230 -2.96 -23.50 1.88
N GLY A 231 -1.99 -22.87 1.22
CA GLY A 231 -1.02 -23.55 0.38
C GLY A 231 0.27 -23.85 1.15
N THR A 232 1.27 -24.41 0.47
CA THR A 232 2.40 -25.16 1.04
C THR A 232 3.21 -24.41 2.11
N THR A 233 2.79 -24.54 3.36
CA THR A 233 3.71 -24.55 4.52
C THR A 233 4.20 -25.99 4.66
N VAL A 234 5.51 -26.21 4.55
CA VAL A 234 6.08 -27.56 4.69
C VAL A 234 5.66 -28.10 6.08
N GLN A 235 4.73 -29.07 6.09
CA GLN A 235 4.08 -29.71 7.26
C GLN A 235 2.80 -29.06 7.86
N CYS A 236 1.77 -28.74 7.06
CA CYS A 236 0.40 -28.63 7.58
C CYS A 236 -0.56 -29.59 6.87
N PHE A 237 -0.75 -30.80 7.42
CA PHE A 237 -1.94 -31.60 7.13
C PHE A 237 -3.09 -31.05 7.97
N CYS A 238 -3.78 -30.02 7.48
CA CYS A 238 -5.10 -29.62 8.00
C CYS A 238 -6.17 -30.13 7.04
N SER A 239 -6.80 -31.24 7.40
CA SER A 239 -8.09 -31.63 6.85
C SER A 239 -9.15 -30.62 7.31
N VAL A 240 -9.40 -29.57 6.52
CA VAL A 240 -10.61 -28.75 6.70
C VAL A 240 -11.77 -29.56 6.15
N ALA A 241 -12.42 -30.33 7.02
CA ALA A 241 -13.66 -31.01 6.72
C ALA A 241 -14.74 -29.95 6.45
N ARG A 242 -15.29 -29.94 5.24
CA ARG A 242 -16.55 -29.23 4.95
C ARG A 242 -17.64 -29.85 5.81
N GLY A 243 -18.10 -29.10 6.80
CA GLY A 243 -19.22 -29.47 7.67
C GLY A 243 -20.43 -28.56 7.41
N LYS A 244 -21.37 -29.11 6.63
CA LYS A 244 -22.75 -28.66 6.31
C LYS A 244 -22.91 -27.71 5.12
#